data_AF-A0A7K2Z5A2-F1
#
_entry.id   AF-A0A7K2Z5A2-F1
#
_cell.length_a   1.000
_cell.length_b   1.000
_cell.length_c   1.000
_cell.angle_alpha   90.00
_cell.angle_beta   90.00
_cell.angle_gamma   90.00
#
_symmetry.space_group_name_H-M   'P 1'
#
loop_
_entity.id
_entity.type
_entity.pdbx_description
1 polymer ?
#
loop_
_entity_poly.entity_id
_entity_poly.type
_entity_poly.pdbx_seq_one_letter_code
_entity_poly.pdbx_strand_id
1 'polypeptide(L)'
;RVAPGLVRMMAGWDRQPALVLGRCLDILAGNALGDALFGTAADRNLVRLVFLDPAGRDFYPEWDRVAANTVAGLRSAAGADPNDPRLTALVGELSMKSREFSRLWARHDLRRKTGEAKRFNHPLVGNLTLTYESLTINSDPGQQLVVYEAEPNSPSAHALTLLGSLTAPARPTTPPTHRRADR
;
A
#
# COMPACT_ATOMS: atom_id res chain seq x y z
N ARG A 1 -2.95 7.82 14.93
CA ARG A 1 -1.87 6.94 15.48
C ARG A 1 -2.38 5.52 15.41
N VAL A 2 -1.58 4.56 14.94
CA VAL A 2 -2.03 3.16 14.82
C VAL A 2 -1.96 2.45 16.18
N ALA A 3 -2.96 1.63 16.48
CA ALA A 3 -2.99 0.85 17.72
C ALA A 3 -1.81 -0.15 17.79
N PRO A 4 -1.03 -0.20 18.89
CA PRO A 4 0.13 -1.09 18.97
C PRO A 4 -0.20 -2.58 18.81
N GLY A 5 -1.39 -3.00 19.26
CA GLY A 5 -1.86 -4.38 19.09
C GLY A 5 -2.06 -4.76 17.62
N LEU A 6 -2.57 -3.83 16.81
CA LEU A 6 -2.74 -4.04 15.37
C LEU A 6 -1.40 -4.17 14.66
N VAL A 7 -0.43 -3.32 15.00
CA VAL A 7 0.94 -3.42 14.46
C VAL A 7 1.57 -4.77 14.79
N ARG A 8 1.45 -5.24 16.05
CA ARG A 8 1.96 -6.56 16.45
C ARG A 8 1.25 -7.71 15.73
N MET A 9 -0.05 -7.61 15.52
CA MET A 9 -0.81 -8.62 14.78
C MET A 9 -0.34 -8.72 13.33
N MET A 10 -0.21 -7.59 12.64
CA MET A 10 0.28 -7.53 11.26
C MET A 10 1.71 -8.05 11.12
N ALA A 11 2.55 -7.85 12.13
CA ALA A 11 3.92 -8.35 12.15
C ALA A 11 4.01 -9.89 12.19
N GLY A 12 2.93 -10.59 12.59
CA GLY A 12 2.86 -12.06 12.53
C GLY A 12 2.41 -12.62 11.18
N TRP A 13 2.11 -11.76 10.19
CA TRP A 13 1.71 -12.19 8.85
C TRP A 13 2.90 -12.16 7.89
N ASP A 14 3.52 -13.33 7.72
CA ASP A 14 4.73 -13.46 6.88
C ASP A 14 4.44 -13.59 5.39
N ARG A 15 3.19 -13.92 5.01
CA ARG A 15 2.79 -14.18 3.62
C ARG A 15 1.84 -13.13 3.05
N GLN A 16 1.21 -12.34 3.90
CA GLN A 16 0.22 -11.34 3.51
C GLN A 16 0.80 -9.93 3.69
N PRO A 17 1.03 -9.17 2.61
CA PRO A 17 1.31 -7.75 2.71
C PRO A 17 0.13 -7.05 3.40
N ALA A 18 0.38 -6.28 4.44
CA ALA A 18 -0.65 -5.59 5.20
C ALA A 18 -0.27 -4.15 5.47
N LEU A 19 -1.23 -3.24 5.29
CA LEU A 19 -1.09 -1.80 5.51
C LEU A 19 -2.24 -1.27 6.37
N VAL A 20 -1.93 -0.35 7.27
CA VAL A 20 -2.93 0.55 7.86
C VAL A 20 -2.92 1.84 7.10
N LEU A 21 -4.06 2.19 6.51
CA LEU A 21 -4.24 3.40 5.74
C LEU A 21 -5.12 4.39 6.50
N GLY A 22 -4.77 5.67 6.45
CA GLY A 22 -5.65 6.75 6.87
C GLY A 22 -6.72 7.07 5.83
N ARG A 23 -7.59 8.02 6.16
CA ARG A 23 -8.71 8.47 5.31
C ARG A 23 -8.25 8.96 3.93
N CYS A 24 -7.10 9.63 3.88
CA CYS A 24 -6.47 10.12 2.66
C CYS A 24 -5.51 9.10 2.00
N LEU A 25 -5.60 7.82 2.38
CA LEU A 25 -4.73 6.71 1.96
C LEU A 25 -3.23 6.95 2.23
N ASP A 26 -2.94 7.71 3.28
CA ASP A 26 -1.63 7.77 3.91
C ASP A 26 -1.34 6.40 4.56
N ILE A 27 -0.17 5.82 4.30
CA ILE A 27 0.31 4.59 4.92
C ILE A 27 0.79 4.93 6.33
N LEU A 28 -0.05 4.66 7.32
CA LEU A 28 0.20 4.92 8.73
C LEU A 28 1.08 3.84 9.38
N ALA A 29 0.97 2.60 8.89
CA ALA A 29 1.83 1.47 9.24
C ALA A 29 1.80 0.40 8.14
N GLY A 30 2.86 -0.39 8.05
CA GLY A 30 2.92 -1.61 7.23
C GLY A 30 3.58 -2.73 8.01
N ASN A 31 3.29 -3.99 7.67
CA ASN A 31 4.20 -5.07 8.04
C ASN A 31 5.38 -5.12 7.05
N ALA A 32 6.40 -5.93 7.33
CA ALA A 32 7.60 -6.01 6.51
C ALA A 32 7.29 -6.24 5.02
N LEU A 33 6.35 -7.15 4.72
CA LEU A 33 5.97 -7.45 3.34
C LEU A 33 5.11 -6.35 2.70
N GLY A 34 4.28 -5.66 3.47
CA GLY A 34 3.51 -4.49 3.02
C GLY A 34 4.41 -3.30 2.70
N ASP A 35 5.38 -3.01 3.57
CA ASP A 35 6.39 -1.99 3.32
C ASP A 35 7.29 -2.40 2.14
N ALA A 36 7.60 -3.68 1.96
CA ALA A 36 8.32 -4.17 0.78
C ALA A 36 7.52 -3.98 -0.52
N LEU A 37 6.23 -4.32 -0.51
CA LEU A 37 5.35 -4.24 -1.68
C LEU A 37 5.13 -2.78 -2.14
N PHE A 38 5.05 -1.84 -1.20
CA PHE A 38 4.80 -0.42 -1.48
C PHE A 38 6.03 0.47 -1.21
N GLY A 39 7.22 -0.11 -1.07
CA GLY A 39 8.45 0.61 -0.70
C GLY A 39 8.89 1.66 -1.73
N THR A 40 8.30 1.65 -2.91
CA THR A 40 8.44 2.68 -3.95
C THR A 40 7.64 3.95 -3.64
N ALA A 41 6.66 3.93 -2.74
CA ALA A 41 5.84 5.09 -2.39
C ALA A 41 6.65 6.07 -1.53
N ALA A 42 7.46 6.92 -2.18
CA ALA A 42 8.36 7.87 -1.52
C ALA A 42 7.66 8.73 -0.44
N ASP A 43 6.41 9.11 -0.68
CA ASP A 43 5.63 9.96 0.24
C ASP A 43 4.70 9.18 1.18
N ARG A 44 4.84 7.85 1.29
CA ARG A 44 3.94 6.95 2.04
C ARG A 44 2.45 7.28 1.82
N ASN A 45 2.06 7.70 0.62
CA ASN A 45 0.67 7.98 0.28
C ASN A 45 0.33 7.30 -1.03
N LEU A 46 -0.66 6.41 -1.01
CA LEU A 46 -1.00 5.60 -2.18
C LEU A 46 -1.63 6.43 -3.31
N VAL A 47 -2.26 7.57 -3.00
CA VAL A 47 -2.80 8.47 -4.02
C VAL A 47 -1.67 9.19 -4.76
N ARG A 48 -0.66 9.67 -4.03
CA ARG A 48 0.53 10.28 -4.63
C ARG A 48 1.31 9.27 -5.45
N LEU A 49 1.44 8.02 -4.99
CA LEU A 49 2.01 6.94 -5.79
C LEU A 49 1.26 6.77 -7.13
N VAL A 50 -0.06 6.83 -7.13
CA VAL A 50 -0.84 6.66 -8.36
C VAL A 50 -0.70 7.86 -9.30
N PHE A 51 -0.76 9.09 -8.80
CA PHE A 51 -0.94 10.28 -9.64
C PHE A 51 0.29 11.17 -9.81
N LEU A 52 1.25 11.11 -8.89
CA LEU A 52 2.40 12.01 -8.84
C LEU A 52 3.74 11.29 -8.97
N ASP A 53 3.82 10.03 -8.57
CA ASP A 53 5.03 9.24 -8.70
C ASP A 53 5.24 8.81 -10.17
N PRO A 54 6.40 9.10 -10.78
CA PRO A 54 6.70 8.66 -12.15
C PRO A 54 6.60 7.15 -12.34
N ALA A 55 6.92 6.36 -11.31
CA ALA A 55 6.84 4.89 -11.34
C ALA A 55 5.41 4.37 -11.15
N GLY A 56 4.44 5.23 -10.81
CA GLY A 56 3.06 4.82 -10.52
C GLY A 56 2.36 4.10 -11.68
N ARG A 57 2.61 4.55 -12.92
CA ARG A 57 2.06 3.92 -14.13
C ARG A 57 2.69 2.56 -14.43
N ASP A 58 4.00 2.44 -14.22
CA ASP A 58 4.70 1.17 -14.42
C ASP A 58 4.36 0.16 -13.32
N PHE A 59 4.16 0.65 -12.09
CA PHE A 59 3.81 -0.17 -10.93
C PHE A 59 2.39 -0.74 -11.02
N TYR A 60 1.46 -0.01 -11.64
CA TYR A 60 0.08 -0.45 -11.88
C TYR A 60 -0.19 -0.66 -13.38
N PRO A 61 -0.06 -1.90 -13.90
CA PRO A 61 -0.38 -2.19 -15.30
C PRO A 61 -1.80 -1.77 -15.72
N GLU A 62 -2.75 -1.80 -14.78
CA GLU A 62 -4.14 -1.37 -14.97
C GLU A 62 -4.36 0.03 -14.37
N TRP A 63 -3.44 0.96 -14.65
CA TRP A 63 -3.38 2.27 -14.01
C TRP A 63 -4.70 3.04 -14.07
N ASP A 64 -5.38 3.09 -15.22
CA ASP A 64 -6.64 3.81 -15.36
C ASP A 64 -7.73 3.30 -14.39
N ARG A 65 -7.78 1.98 -14.18
CA ARG A 65 -8.71 1.35 -13.22
C ARG A 65 -8.35 1.72 -11.79
N VAL A 66 -7.06 1.66 -11.45
CA VAL A 66 -6.55 2.04 -10.12
C VAL A 66 -6.79 3.52 -9.83
N ALA A 67 -6.55 4.39 -10.81
CA ALA A 67 -6.77 5.83 -10.72
C ALA A 67 -8.24 6.17 -10.49
N ALA A 68 -9.15 5.59 -11.29
CA ALA A 68 -10.59 5.80 -11.12
C ALA A 68 -11.08 5.33 -9.74
N ASN A 69 -10.65 4.14 -9.29
CA ASN A 69 -11.01 3.60 -7.98
C ASN A 69 -10.48 4.45 -6.82
N THR A 70 -9.25 4.96 -6.94
CA THR A 70 -8.64 5.86 -5.96
C THR A 70 -9.42 7.17 -5.85
N VAL A 71 -9.81 7.76 -6.98
CA VAL A 71 -10.64 8.99 -7.02
C VAL A 71 -12.02 8.76 -6.42
N ALA A 72 -12.67 7.63 -6.73
CA ALA A 72 -13.96 7.27 -6.13
C ALA A 72 -13.86 7.12 -4.60
N GLY A 73 -12.78 6.51 -4.10
CA GLY A 73 -12.51 6.40 -2.66
C GLY A 73 -12.33 7.76 -1.99
N LEU A 74 -11.55 8.66 -2.57
CA LEU A 74 -11.36 10.03 -2.05
C LEU A 74 -12.66 10.85 -2.08
N ARG A 75 -13.51 10.67 -3.10
CA ARG A 75 -14.83 11.31 -3.16
C ARG A 75 -15.74 10.84 -2.03
N SER A 76 -15.76 9.53 -1.78
CA SER A 76 -16.52 8.97 -0.65
C SER A 76 -16.05 9.57 0.68
N ALA A 77 -14.74 9.67 0.88
CA ALA A 77 -14.16 10.31 2.06
C ALA A 77 -14.53 11.80 2.18
N ALA A 78 -14.52 12.54 1.07
CA ALA A 78 -14.91 13.95 1.04
C ALA A 78 -16.40 14.16 1.34
N GLY A 79 -17.26 13.23 0.92
CA GLY A 79 -18.67 13.26 1.27
C GLY A 79 -18.92 12.96 2.75
N ALA A 80 -18.10 12.11 3.36
CA ALA A 80 -18.21 11.75 4.78
C ALA A 80 -17.70 12.85 5.73
N ASP A 81 -16.63 13.56 5.35
CA ASP A 81 -16.07 14.68 6.12
C ASP A 81 -15.62 15.81 5.18
N PRO A 82 -16.54 16.71 4.78
CA PRO A 82 -16.26 17.78 3.82
C PRO A 82 -15.25 18.83 4.31
N ASN A 83 -15.05 18.92 5.64
CA ASN A 83 -14.20 19.94 6.26
C ASN A 83 -12.82 19.40 6.66
N ASP A 84 -12.47 18.17 6.25
CA ASP A 84 -11.16 17.59 6.54
C ASP A 84 -10.04 18.37 5.81
N PRO A 85 -9.21 19.15 6.54
CA PRO A 85 -8.20 19.99 5.92
C PRO A 85 -7.10 19.19 5.22
N ARG A 86 -6.82 17.95 5.67
CA ARG A 86 -5.83 17.07 5.05
C ARG A 86 -6.32 16.60 3.69
N LEU A 87 -7.61 16.29 3.58
CA LEU A 87 -8.24 15.87 2.34
C LEU A 87 -8.33 17.03 1.35
N THR A 88 -8.78 18.21 1.80
CA THR A 88 -8.80 19.42 0.97
C THR A 88 -7.41 19.74 0.41
N ALA A 89 -6.37 19.70 1.26
CA ALA A 89 -4.99 19.93 0.82
C ALA A 89 -4.52 18.89 -0.21
N LEU A 90 -4.83 17.59 0.00
CA LEU A 90 -4.46 16.53 -0.93
C LEU A 90 -5.15 16.71 -2.29
N VAL A 91 -6.47 16.96 -2.30
CA VAL A 91 -7.24 17.17 -3.54
C VAL A 91 -6.72 18.41 -4.28
N GLY A 92 -6.43 19.51 -3.57
CA GLY A 92 -5.85 20.72 -4.16
C GLY A 92 -4.50 20.46 -4.81
N GLU A 93 -3.59 19.77 -4.11
CA GLU A 93 -2.29 19.36 -4.65
C GLU A 93 -2.44 18.52 -5.92
N LEU A 94 -3.24 17.45 -5.86
CA LEU A 94 -3.42 16.51 -6.97
C LEU A 94 -4.06 17.19 -8.17
N SER A 95 -4.99 18.12 -7.95
CA SER A 95 -5.64 18.88 -9.02
C SER A 95 -4.66 19.78 -9.76
N MET A 96 -3.70 20.38 -9.05
CA MET A 96 -2.67 21.22 -9.66
C MET A 96 -1.59 20.42 -10.38
N LYS A 97 -1.19 19.27 -9.81
CA LYS A 97 -0.03 18.50 -10.28
C LYS A 97 -0.36 17.35 -11.24
N SER A 98 -1.62 16.92 -11.32
CA SER A 98 -2.05 15.83 -12.21
C SER A 98 -3.30 16.21 -13.01
N ARG A 99 -3.12 16.32 -14.33
CA ARG A 99 -4.23 16.64 -15.26
C ARG A 99 -5.27 15.51 -15.28
N GLU A 100 -4.81 14.27 -15.19
CA GLU A 100 -5.64 13.08 -15.14
C GLU A 100 -6.46 13.03 -13.86
N PHE A 101 -5.87 13.34 -12.70
CA PHE A 101 -6.62 13.46 -11.45
C PHE A 101 -7.71 14.51 -11.59
N SER A 102 -7.37 15.73 -12.03
CA SER A 102 -8.33 16.82 -12.24
C SER A 102 -9.51 16.40 -13.13
N ARG A 103 -9.21 15.69 -14.23
CA ARG A 103 -10.24 15.18 -15.15
C ARG A 103 -11.14 14.12 -14.49
N LEU A 104 -10.57 13.16 -13.77
CA LEU A 104 -11.34 12.12 -13.08
C LEU A 104 -12.17 12.70 -11.93
N TRP A 105 -11.58 13.63 -11.16
CA TRP A 105 -12.24 14.31 -10.07
C TRP A 105 -13.45 15.11 -10.57
N ALA A 106 -13.39 15.77 -11.72
CA ALA A 106 -14.52 16.52 -12.28
C ALA A 106 -15.70 15.64 -12.75
N ARG A 107 -15.43 14.39 -13.18
CA ARG A 107 -16.44 13.53 -13.85
C ARG A 107 -17.49 12.93 -12.94
N HIS A 108 -17.35 13.00 -11.61
CA HIS A 108 -18.33 12.46 -10.66
C HIS A 108 -18.69 10.97 -10.85
N ASP A 109 -17.88 10.20 -11.58
CA ASP A 109 -18.16 8.78 -11.83
C ASP A 109 -17.90 7.95 -10.57
N LEU A 110 -18.97 7.47 -9.94
CA LEU A 110 -18.92 6.54 -8.81
C LEU A 110 -18.97 5.10 -9.33
N ARG A 111 -17.83 4.57 -9.78
CA ARG A 111 -17.71 3.11 -9.89
C ARG A 111 -17.40 2.53 -8.51
N ARG A 112 -18.30 1.67 -8.01
CA ARG A 112 -18.09 0.89 -6.78
C ARG A 112 -16.90 -0.04 -6.96
N LYS A 113 -16.10 -0.19 -5.90
CA LYS A 113 -15.10 -1.27 -5.80
C LYS A 113 -15.81 -2.62 -5.96
N THR A 114 -15.52 -3.34 -7.04
CA THR A 114 -15.62 -4.80 -7.06
C THR A 114 -14.33 -5.35 -6.48
N GLY A 115 -14.42 -6.38 -5.63
CA GLY A 115 -13.29 -7.09 -4.98
C GLY A 115 -12.47 -7.90 -5.99
N GLU A 116 -12.12 -7.28 -7.12
CA GLU A 116 -11.33 -7.88 -8.18
C GLU A 116 -9.85 -7.79 -7.82
N ALA A 117 -9.11 -8.82 -8.26
CA ALA A 117 -7.66 -8.86 -8.11
C ALA A 117 -7.01 -7.58 -8.64
N LYS A 118 -6.01 -7.09 -7.90
CA LYS A 118 -5.16 -5.96 -8.23
C LYS A 118 -3.87 -6.48 -8.85
N ARG A 119 -3.54 -5.96 -10.02
CA ARG A 119 -2.29 -6.27 -10.73
C ARG A 119 -1.24 -5.23 -10.41
N PHE A 120 -0.02 -5.71 -10.17
CA PHE A 120 1.17 -4.90 -9.95
C PHE A 120 2.28 -5.37 -10.86
N ASN A 121 3.19 -4.48 -11.22
CA ASN A 121 4.47 -4.81 -11.80
C ASN A 121 5.55 -4.23 -10.88
N HIS A 122 5.99 -5.08 -9.94
CA HIS A 122 6.90 -4.71 -8.87
C HIS A 122 8.36 -4.74 -9.36
N PRO A 123 9.18 -3.71 -9.10
CA PRO A 123 10.53 -3.59 -9.68
C PRO A 123 11.46 -4.76 -9.32
N LEU A 124 11.28 -5.37 -8.14
CA LEU A 124 12.14 -6.47 -7.68
C LEU A 124 11.66 -7.88 -8.09
N VAL A 125 10.35 -8.07 -8.33
CA VAL A 125 9.76 -9.41 -8.49
C VAL A 125 8.80 -9.52 -9.68
N GLY A 126 8.67 -8.47 -10.48
CA GLY A 126 7.82 -8.41 -11.65
C GLY A 126 6.33 -8.47 -11.31
N ASN A 127 5.58 -9.19 -12.14
CA ASN A 127 4.12 -9.17 -12.09
C ASN A 127 3.55 -9.89 -10.87
N LEU A 128 2.65 -9.22 -10.16
CA LEU A 128 1.86 -9.76 -9.06
C LEU A 128 0.37 -9.59 -9.36
N THR A 129 -0.43 -10.60 -9.06
CA THR A 129 -1.89 -10.54 -9.06
C THR A 129 -2.37 -10.90 -7.66
N LEU A 130 -2.89 -9.90 -6.94
CA LEU A 130 -3.27 -10.05 -5.54
C LEU A 130 -4.74 -9.66 -5.35
N THR A 131 -5.52 -10.48 -4.65
CA THR A 131 -6.78 -10.03 -4.06
C THR A 131 -6.46 -9.17 -2.84
N TYR A 132 -7.47 -8.43 -2.37
CA TYR A 132 -7.30 -7.66 -1.14
C TYR A 132 -8.62 -7.51 -0.41
N GLU A 133 -8.52 -7.49 0.92
CA GLU A 133 -9.62 -7.17 1.82
C GLU A 133 -9.36 -5.84 2.51
N SER A 134 -10.43 -5.08 2.75
CA SER A 134 -10.37 -3.76 3.37
C SER A 134 -11.29 -3.73 4.59
N LEU A 135 -10.69 -3.60 5.77
CA LEU A 135 -11.37 -3.73 7.06
C LEU A 135 -11.33 -2.37 7.79
N THR A 136 -12.48 -1.86 8.20
CA THR A 136 -12.56 -0.63 9.00
C THR A 136 -12.11 -0.89 10.43
N ILE A 137 -11.39 0.05 11.03
CA ILE A 137 -10.92 -0.07 12.41
C ILE A 137 -11.90 0.65 13.33
N ASN A 138 -12.63 -0.10 14.16
CA ASN A 138 -13.67 0.48 15.02
C ASN A 138 -13.13 1.53 16.00
N SER A 139 -11.89 1.37 16.49
CA SER A 139 -11.27 2.31 17.41
C SER A 139 -10.82 3.62 16.76
N ASP A 140 -10.75 3.68 15.43
CA ASP A 140 -10.44 4.88 14.66
C ASP A 140 -11.13 4.79 13.28
N PRO A 141 -12.37 5.29 13.14
CA PRO A 141 -13.15 5.19 11.91
C PRO A 141 -12.50 5.82 10.67
N GLY A 142 -11.46 6.64 10.84
CA GLY A 142 -10.67 7.20 9.74
C GLY A 142 -9.58 6.25 9.24
N GLN A 143 -9.33 5.13 9.92
CA GLN A 143 -8.32 4.14 9.55
C GLN A 143 -8.95 2.86 8.99
N GLN A 144 -8.25 2.25 8.05
CA GLN A 144 -8.60 0.94 7.50
C GLN A 144 -7.36 0.06 7.42
N LEU A 145 -7.52 -1.22 7.72
CA LEU A 145 -6.53 -2.25 7.45
C LEU A 145 -6.79 -2.80 6.04
N VAL A 146 -5.77 -2.80 5.20
CA VAL A 146 -5.79 -3.46 3.89
C VAL A 146 -4.83 -4.64 3.92
N VAL A 147 -5.34 -5.83 3.63
CA VAL A 147 -4.56 -7.06 3.56
C VAL A 147 -4.60 -7.58 2.12
N TYR A 148 -3.42 -7.83 1.55
CA TYR A 148 -3.28 -8.40 0.23
C TYR A 148 -3.01 -9.90 0.32
N GLU A 149 -3.55 -10.66 -0.63
CA GLU A 149 -3.35 -12.09 -0.71
C GLU A 149 -3.08 -12.52 -2.15
N ALA A 150 -2.12 -13.42 -2.33
CA ALA A 150 -1.92 -14.12 -3.58
C ALA A 150 -2.63 -15.48 -3.48
N GLU A 151 -3.18 -15.94 -4.61
CA GLU A 151 -3.71 -17.31 -4.69
C GLU A 151 -2.63 -18.32 -4.24
N PRO A 152 -2.93 -19.25 -3.32
CA PRO A 152 -1.97 -20.25 -2.86
C PRO A 152 -1.31 -21.02 -4.01
N ASN A 153 -0.02 -21.31 -3.88
CA ASN A 153 0.80 -22.00 -4.90
C ASN A 153 0.90 -21.29 -6.26
N SER A 154 0.42 -20.05 -6.39
CA SER A 154 0.54 -19.27 -7.63
C SER A 154 1.92 -18.65 -7.81
N PRO A 155 2.28 -18.20 -9.03
CA PRO A 155 3.49 -17.41 -9.25
C PRO A 155 3.56 -16.15 -8.37
N SER A 156 2.41 -15.53 -8.06
CA SER A 156 2.35 -14.35 -7.20
C SER A 156 2.68 -14.68 -5.73
N ALA A 157 2.30 -15.86 -5.23
CA ALA A 157 2.68 -16.31 -3.89
C ALA A 157 4.19 -16.55 -3.78
N HIS A 158 4.79 -17.13 -4.81
CA HIS A 158 6.25 -17.31 -4.89
C HIS A 158 6.98 -15.97 -4.99
N ALA A 159 6.48 -15.04 -5.80
CA ALA A 159 7.04 -13.70 -5.95
C ALA A 159 6.95 -12.87 -4.65
N LEU A 160 5.86 -12.98 -3.87
CA LEU A 160 5.77 -12.37 -2.53
C LEU A 160 6.80 -12.97 -1.56
N THR A 161 7.00 -14.29 -1.60
CA THR A 161 8.03 -14.96 -0.77
C THR A 161 9.44 -14.47 -1.14
N LEU A 162 9.70 -14.34 -2.44
CA LEU A 162 10.96 -13.78 -2.95
C LEU A 162 11.14 -12.33 -2.52
N LEU A 163 10.09 -11.51 -2.63
CA LEU A 163 10.12 -10.11 -2.22
C LEU A 163 10.47 -9.96 -0.74
N GLY A 164 9.82 -10.74 0.13
CA GLY A 164 10.15 -10.77 1.56
C GLY A 164 11.60 -11.18 1.83
N SER A 165 12.13 -12.11 1.04
CA SER A 165 13.53 -12.55 1.16
C SER A 165 14.54 -11.48 0.71
N LEU A 166 14.24 -10.76 -0.37
CA LEU A 166 15.09 -9.70 -0.94
C LEU A 166 15.12 -8.44 -0.07
N THR A 167 14.03 -8.18 0.65
CA THR A 167 13.87 -6.97 1.49
C THR A 167 14.09 -7.24 2.97
N ALA A 168 14.31 -8.50 3.37
CA ALA A 168 14.66 -8.83 4.73
C ALA A 168 15.94 -8.09 5.13
N PRO A 169 15.96 -7.42 6.29
CA PRO A 169 17.19 -6.79 6.78
C PRO A 169 18.29 -7.84 6.88
N ALA A 170 19.49 -7.50 6.42
CA ALA A 170 20.65 -8.37 6.53
C ALA A 170 20.79 -8.79 8.00
N ARG A 171 20.62 -10.09 8.28
CA ARG A 171 20.79 -10.63 9.62
C ARG A 171 22.23 -10.30 10.04
N PRO A 172 22.47 -9.63 11.19
CA PRO A 172 23.82 -9.35 11.62
C PRO A 172 24.56 -10.69 11.71
N THR A 173 25.57 -10.86 10.86
CA THR A 173 26.50 -11.97 10.92
C THR A 173 27.33 -11.79 12.18
N THR A 174 26.92 -12.45 13.26
CA THR A 174 27.76 -12.57 14.46
C THR A 174 29.09 -13.18 14.03
N PRO A 175 30.23 -12.48 14.16
CA PRO A 175 31.52 -13.04 13.80
C PRO A 175 31.78 -14.28 14.66
N PRO A 176 32.36 -15.37 14.11
CA PRO A 176 32.75 -16.51 14.92
C PRO A 176 33.77 -16.05 15.97
N THR A 177 33.40 -16.19 17.24
CA THR A 177 34.29 -15.96 18.38
C THR A 177 35.39 -17.02 18.32
N HIS A 178 36.52 -16.68 17.69
CA HIS A 178 37.75 -17.45 17.82
C HIS A 178 38.22 -17.34 19.27
N ARG A 179 37.80 -18.30 20.09
CA ARG A 179 38.38 -18.54 21.41
C ARG A 179 39.80 -19.06 21.17
N ARG A 180 40.79 -18.18 21.23
CA ARG A 180 42.20 -18.57 21.30
C ARG A 180 42.35 -19.47 22.52
N ALA A 181 42.82 -20.69 22.30
CA ALA A 181 43.30 -21.56 23.34
C ALA A 181 44.65 -21.00 23.80
N ASP A 182 44.66 -20.41 24.98
CA ASP A 182 45.89 -20.08 25.68
C ASP A 182 46.58 -21.38 26.11
N ARG A 183 47.86 -21.47 25.76
CA ARG A 183 48.82 -22.47 26.22
C ARG A 183 49.49 -21.96 27.48
#